data_AF-A0A958L996-F1
#
_entry.id   AF-A0A958L996-F1
#
_cell.length_a   1.000
_cell.length_b   1.000
_cell.length_c   1.000
_cell.angle_alpha   90.00
_cell.angle_beta   90.00
_cell.angle_gamma   90.00
#
_symmetry.space_group_name_H-M   'P 1'
#
loop_
_entity.id
_entity.type
_entity.pdbx_description
1 polymer ?
#
loop_
_entity_poly.entity_id
_entity_poly.type
_entity_poly.pdbx_seq_one_letter_code
_entity_poly.pdbx_strand_id
1 'polypeptide(L)' 'ENPEIKKTIVWAILPTDQDIAGKPRTGQINYTVKNMEEMLAHLAAKNIAVDDMKNYDYGKFAWIKDPEGNQIELWEPA' A
#
# COMPACT_ATOMS: atom_id res chain seq x y z
N GLU A 1 -16.80 12.63 -5.85
CA GLU A 1 -16.69 11.75 -4.67
C GLU A 1 -18.08 11.56 -4.05
N ASN A 2 -18.44 10.33 -3.65
CA ASN A 2 -19.67 10.08 -2.89
C ASN A 2 -19.31 10.01 -1.40
N PRO A 3 -19.64 11.03 -0.59
CA PRO A 3 -19.22 11.14 0.82
C PRO A 3 -19.81 10.06 1.73
N GLU A 4 -20.79 9.27 1.26
CA GLU A 4 -21.43 8.23 2.06
C GLU A 4 -20.68 6.89 2.06
N ILE A 5 -19.78 6.67 1.10
CA ILE A 5 -18.98 5.44 1.05
C ILE A 5 -17.75 5.61 1.95
N LYS A 6 -17.87 5.17 3.20
CA LYS A 6 -16.71 5.06 4.11
C LYS A 6 -15.76 3.99 3.57
N LYS A 7 -14.63 4.41 3.02
CA LYS A 7 -13.52 3.50 2.71
C LYS A 7 -12.84 3.12 4.03
N THR A 8 -12.93 1.85 4.41
CA THR A 8 -12.27 1.32 5.60
C THR A 8 -11.07 0.49 5.17
N ILE A 9 -9.91 0.74 5.75
CA ILE A 9 -8.74 -0.12 5.62
C ILE A 9 -8.76 -1.09 6.80
N VAL A 10 -8.94 -2.38 6.53
CA VAL A 10 -8.93 -3.43 7.56
C VAL A 10 -7.63 -4.22 7.45
N TRP A 11 -6.94 -4.33 8.58
CA TRP A 11 -5.74 -5.16 8.73
C TRP A 11 -6.13 -6.38 9.56
N ALA A 12 -6.13 -7.55 8.94
CA ALA A 12 -6.46 -8.80 9.62
C ALA A 12 -5.48 -9.90 9.21
N ILE A 13 -4.85 -10.51 10.21
CA ILE A 13 -4.19 -11.81 10.02
C ILE A 13 -5.31 -12.84 10.11
N LEU A 14 -5.58 -13.55 9.02
CA LEU A 14 -6.64 -14.56 9.00
C LEU A 14 -6.34 -15.70 9.99
N PRO A 15 -7.36 -16.30 10.60
CA PRO A 15 -7.24 -17.52 11.38
C PRO A 15 -6.55 -18.65 10.60
N THR A 16 -5.75 -19.48 11.28
CA THR A 16 -4.96 -20.56 10.65
C THR A 16 -5.80 -21.61 9.93
N ASP A 17 -7.07 -21.79 10.30
CA ASP A 17 -8.04 -22.69 9.66
C ASP A 17 -8.67 -22.11 8.38
N GLN A 18 -8.53 -20.80 8.15
CA GLN A 18 -8.88 -20.11 6.91
C GLN A 18 -7.65 -19.78 6.05
N ASP A 19 -6.50 -20.36 6.41
CA ASP A 19 -5.23 -20.11 5.75
C ASP A 19 -5.14 -20.83 4.39
N ILE A 20 -4.39 -20.22 3.47
CA ILE A 20 -4.10 -20.81 2.18
C ILE A 20 -2.94 -21.80 2.37
N ALA A 21 -3.28 -23.08 2.52
CA ALA A 21 -2.31 -24.14 2.78
C ALA A 21 -1.11 -24.11 1.79
N GLY A 22 0.10 -24.19 2.35
CA GLY A 22 1.33 -24.38 1.58
C GLY A 22 2.01 -23.10 1.05
N LYS A 23 1.58 -21.90 1.46
CA LYS A 23 2.28 -20.64 1.12
C LYS A 23 2.89 -19.97 2.36
N PRO A 24 4.15 -19.51 2.32
CA PRO A 24 4.69 -18.65 3.37
C PRO A 24 3.86 -17.38 3.45
N ARG A 25 3.51 -16.95 4.67
CA ARG A 25 2.76 -15.71 4.92
C ARG A 25 3.64 -14.50 4.64
N THR A 26 3.75 -14.14 3.37
CA THR A 26 4.33 -12.88 2.91
C THR A 26 3.15 -11.97 2.58
N GLY A 27 2.73 -11.18 3.56
CA GLY A 27 1.66 -10.21 3.36
C GLY A 27 2.24 -9.01 2.63
N GLN A 28 1.72 -8.71 1.43
CA GLN A 28 1.90 -7.39 0.84
C GLN A 28 0.77 -6.49 1.33
N ILE A 29 1.14 -5.29 1.76
CA ILE A 29 0.20 -4.28 2.20
C ILE A 29 -0.01 -3.30 1.06
N ASN A 30 -1.27 -2.98 0.77
CA ASN A 30 -1.63 -1.90 -0.15
C ASN A 30 -2.39 -0.79 0.60
N TYR A 31 -1.95 0.45 0.41
CA TYR A 31 -2.65 1.64 0.87
C TYR A 31 -3.11 2.50 -0.29
N THR A 32 -4.39 2.84 -0.32
CA THR A 32 -4.87 3.93 -1.17
C THR A 32 -4.45 5.28 -0.59
N VAL A 33 -3.82 6.12 -1.41
CA VAL A 33 -3.43 7.49 -1.05
C VAL A 33 -4.23 8.49 -1.87
N LYS A 34 -4.48 9.67 -1.29
CA LYS A 34 -5.27 10.73 -1.95
C LYS A 34 -4.45 11.53 -2.97
N ASN A 35 -3.16 11.72 -2.69
CA ASN A 35 -2.23 12.45 -3.54
C ASN A 35 -0.87 11.77 -3.44
N MET A 36 -0.39 11.16 -4.52
CA MET A 36 0.88 10.43 -4.52
C MET A 36 2.06 11.39 -4.31
N GLU A 37 2.06 12.57 -4.93
CA GLU A 37 3.19 13.51 -4.87
C GLU A 37 3.40 14.04 -3.44
N GLU A 38 2.32 14.41 -2.75
CA GLU A 38 2.38 14.80 -1.34
C GLU A 38 2.85 13.63 -0.46
N MET A 39 2.41 12.41 -0.74
CA MET A 39 2.84 11.22 0.00
C MET A 39 4.34 10.96 -0.19
N LEU A 40 4.84 11.03 -1.42
CA LEU A 40 6.26 10.81 -1.70
C LEU A 40 7.13 11.91 -1.06
N ALA A 41 6.68 13.16 -1.08
CA ALA A 41 7.36 14.25 -0.38
C ALA A 41 7.41 14.00 1.14
N HIS A 42 6.31 13.52 1.72
CA HIS A 42 6.24 13.16 3.14
C HIS A 42 7.20 12.02 3.51
N LEU A 43 7.27 10.98 2.66
CA LEU A 43 8.18 9.84 2.84
C LEU A 43 9.65 10.28 2.75
N ALA A 44 9.97 11.11 1.75
CA ALA A 44 11.31 11.66 1.56
C ALA A 44 11.75 12.50 2.78
N ALA A 45 10.86 13.34 3.32
CA ALA A 45 11.13 14.13 4.53
C ALA A 45 11.41 13.26 5.78
N LYS A 46 10.97 11.99 5.75
CA LYS A 46 11.24 10.98 6.80
C LYS A 46 12.43 10.07 6.46
N ASN A 47 13.17 10.36 5.39
CA ASN A 47 14.26 9.51 4.88
C ASN A 47 13.81 8.09 4.52
N ILE A 48 12.56 7.92 4.08
CA ILE A 48 12.04 6.65 3.58
C ILE A 48 12.28 6.60 2.07
N ALA A 49 13.00 5.57 1.61
CA ALA A 49 13.28 5.36 0.20
C ALA A 49 12.06 4.79 -0.53
N VAL A 50 11.84 5.29 -1.75
CA VAL A 50 10.86 4.75 -2.71
C VAL A 50 11.61 3.85 -3.67
N ASP A 51 11.17 2.61 -3.80
CA ASP A 51 11.79 1.62 -4.68
C ASP A 51 11.54 1.96 -6.16
N ASP A 52 10.28 2.23 -6.51
CA ASP A 52 9.84 2.54 -7.87
C ASP A 52 8.50 3.31 -7.85
N MET A 53 8.18 3.98 -8.96
CA MET A 53 6.90 4.66 -9.18
C MET A 53 6.44 4.45 -10.62
N LYS A 54 5.15 4.12 -10.80
CA LYS A 54 4.54 3.93 -12.12
C LYS A 54 3.22 4.66 -12.23
N ASN A 55 3.01 5.27 -13.38
CA ASN A 55 1.76 5.94 -13.72
C ASN A 55 1.05 5.14 -14.81
N TYR A 56 -0.24 4.90 -14.59
CA TYR A 56 -1.15 4.24 -15.53
C TYR A 56 -2.42 5.07 -15.69
N ASP A 57 -3.21 4.78 -16.72
CA ASP A 57 -4.48 5.46 -16.98
C ASP A 57 -5.50 5.28 -15.83
N TYR A 58 -5.33 4.25 -15.01
CA TYR A 58 -6.20 3.94 -13.86
C TYR A 58 -5.61 4.33 -12.50
N GLY A 59 -4.44 4.97 -12.46
CA GLY A 59 -3.84 5.50 -11.23
C GLY A 59 -2.32 5.45 -11.17
N LYS A 60 -1.78 6.01 -10.09
CA LYS A 60 -0.34 6.04 -9.78
C LYS A 60 -0.01 5.03 -8.70
N PHE A 61 1.13 4.38 -8.83
CA PHE A 61 1.62 3.38 -7.90
C PHE A 61 3.03 3.73 -7.45
N ALA A 62 3.33 3.49 -6.19
CA ALA A 62 4.68 3.57 -5.65
C ALA A 62 4.91 2.45 -4.64
N TRP A 63 6.15 2.00 -4.51
CA TRP A 63 6.50 0.93 -3.57
C TRP A 63 7.57 1.42 -2.60
N ILE A 64 7.39 1.07 -1.33
CA ILE A 64 8.39 1.28 -0.27
C ILE A 64 8.64 -0.03 0.47
N LYS A 65 9.67 -0.04 1.32
CA LYS A 65 9.93 -1.15 2.24
C LYS A 65 9.83 -0.69 3.69
N ASP A 66 9.30 -1.56 4.54
CA ASP A 66 9.44 -1.40 5.98
C ASP A 66 10.86 -1.79 6.44
N PRO A 67 11.21 -1.59 7.74
CA PRO A 67 12.53 -1.96 8.27
C PRO A 67 12.86 -3.45 8.20
N GLU A 68 11.86 -4.33 8.07
CA GLU A 68 12.04 -5.79 7.92
C GLU A 68 12.20 -6.21 6.45
N GLY A 69 12.05 -5.26 5.52
CA GLY A 69 12.15 -5.47 4.09
C GLY A 69 10.83 -5.89 3.42
N ASN A 70 9.71 -5.85 4.14
CA ASN A 70 8.40 -6.13 3.56
C ASN A 70 7.99 -4.99 2.63
N GLN A 71 7.45 -5.33 1.46
CA GLN A 71 7.00 -4.34 0.50
C GLN A 71 5.62 -3.79 0.86
N ILE A 72 5.50 -2.47 0.80
CA ILE A 72 4.24 -1.73 0.93
C ILE A 72 3.98 -1.03 -0.40
N GLU A 73 2.81 -1.29 -0.99
CA GLU A 73 2.31 -0.64 -2.19
C GLU A 73 1.42 0.55 -1.82
N LEU A 74 1.64 1.67 -2.50
CA LEU A 74 0.83 2.87 -2.42
C LEU A 74 0.10 3.03 -3.75
N TRP A 75 -1.21 3.33 -3.72
CA TRP A 75 -2.02 3.51 -4.91
C TRP A 75 -2.85 4.78 -4.84
N GLU A 76 -2.66 5.70 -5.79
CA GLU A 76 -3.54 6.84 -6.05
C GLU A 76 -4.43 6.52 -7.25
N PRO A 77 -5.74 6.29 -7.09
CA PRO A 77 -6.64 6.09 -8.22
C PRO A 77 -6.77 7.37 -9.07
N ALA A 78 -6.95 7.20 -10.38
CA ALA A 78 -7.23 8.30 -11.30
C ALA A 78 -8.62 8.94 -11.07
#